data_AF-A0A7N8X0A8-F1
#
_entry.id   AF-A0A7N8X0A8-F1
#
_cell.length_a   1.000
_cell.length_b   1.000
_cell.length_c   1.000
_cell.angle_alpha   90.00
_cell.angle_beta   90.00
_cell.angle_gamma   90.00
#
_symmetry.space_group_name_H-M   'P 1'
#
loop_
_entity.id
_entity.type
_entity.pdbx_description
1 polymer ?
#
loop_
_entity_poly.entity_id
_entity_poly.type
_entity_poly.pdbx_seq_one_letter_code
_entity_poly.pdbx_strand_id
1 'polypeptide(L)'
;MKFDQEGNVTTFEKKKTELCQELSLQARDLRFQHSTSLTARNNCIIIRMESLKAIVTPRSLLVLDFRGLGLERWLVLELALQLASQTHSLPFEFRALEAVLQHRINTLQTRLNEVEPAILDTLESLVDPKILSADRSKLHILLQNSKSLSELETDIKVFKDSLLKILDEDEIIEEFCLTKWTDPRVFEESSLGIDHAEEMELLLENYYMQAEELGNKSRELKGLIDDSESVIFINLDSHRNVMMRLNLQLTMGSFSLTLFGLIGVAFGMNLTSSFEEDPRIFWLVTGFMFLGSGLIWRRLLSFLGRHLEPSVLPPVNTHIHSEIYMDLSVHRIWHHGSMF
;
A
#
# COMPACT_ATOMS: atom_id res chain seq x y z
N MET A 1 26.99 -8.31 16.26
CA MET A 1 27.47 -9.67 15.90
C MET A 1 28.52 -9.55 14.82
N LYS A 2 29.58 -10.37 14.86
CA LYS A 2 30.64 -10.43 13.85
C LYS A 2 30.60 -11.80 13.19
N PHE A 3 30.53 -11.81 11.87
CA PHE A 3 30.61 -13.00 11.02
C PHE A 3 31.97 -13.01 10.35
N ASP A 4 32.67 -14.14 10.39
CA ASP A 4 33.93 -14.34 9.66
C ASP A 4 33.72 -15.00 8.29
N GLN A 5 34.82 -15.25 7.56
CA GLN A 5 34.80 -15.88 6.24
C GLN A 5 34.33 -17.34 6.26
N GLU A 6 34.31 -17.97 7.43
CA GLU A 6 33.89 -19.35 7.65
C GLU A 6 32.43 -19.44 8.13
N GLY A 7 31.76 -18.28 8.29
CA GLY A 7 30.39 -18.16 8.78
C GLY A 7 30.26 -18.29 10.29
N ASN A 8 31.35 -18.30 11.06
CA ASN A 8 31.25 -18.35 12.52
C ASN A 8 30.75 -17.01 13.07
N VAL A 9 29.81 -17.09 14.00
CA VAL A 9 29.19 -15.93 14.63
C VAL A 9 29.82 -15.68 15.99
N THR A 10 30.44 -14.52 16.15
CA THR A 10 30.96 -14.05 17.45
C THR A 10 30.21 -12.81 17.90
N THR A 11 29.92 -12.73 19.19
CA THR A 11 29.36 -11.50 19.78
C THR A 11 30.52 -10.61 20.21
N PHE A 12 30.46 -9.33 19.85
CA PHE A 12 31.46 -8.35 20.25
C PHE A 12 30.77 -7.14 20.86
N GLU A 13 31.36 -6.60 21.92
CA GLU A 13 30.90 -5.38 22.57
C GLU A 13 32.07 -4.38 22.54
N LYS A 14 31.93 -3.34 21.72
CA LYS A 14 32.93 -2.27 21.55
C LYS A 14 32.26 -0.91 21.60
N LYS A 15 32.97 0.10 22.13
CA LYS A 15 32.46 1.48 22.08
C LYS A 15 32.44 1.97 20.63
N LYS A 16 31.42 2.75 20.27
CA LYS A 16 31.30 3.37 18.93
C LYS A 16 32.55 4.17 18.53
N THR A 17 33.18 4.85 19.48
CA THR A 17 34.39 5.64 19.26
C THR A 17 35.61 4.77 18.94
N GLU A 18 35.73 3.62 19.59
CA GLU A 18 36.82 2.65 19.34
C GLU A 18 36.65 2.00 17.97
N LEU A 19 35.41 1.65 17.61
CA LEU A 19 35.10 1.09 16.29
C LEU A 19 35.33 2.09 15.15
N CYS A 20 34.97 3.37 15.35
CA CYS A 20 35.29 4.44 14.40
C CYS A 20 36.80 4.59 14.19
N GLN A 21 37.60 4.53 15.27
CA GLN A 21 39.05 4.64 15.16
C GLN A 21 39.66 3.43 14.44
N GLU A 22 39.20 2.22 14.75
CA GLU A 22 39.69 0.98 14.15
C GLU A 22 39.39 0.88 12.65
N LEU A 23 38.18 1.27 12.23
CA LEU A 23 37.74 1.24 10.83
C LEU A 23 38.03 2.57 10.10
N SER A 24 38.72 3.51 10.75
CA SER A 24 38.95 4.88 10.25
C SER A 24 37.67 5.62 9.81
N LEU A 25 36.51 5.30 10.40
CA LEU A 25 35.23 5.89 10.05
C LEU A 25 34.93 7.15 10.86
N GLN A 26 34.12 8.07 10.29
CA GLN A 26 33.68 9.24 11.03
C GLN A 26 32.48 8.89 11.92
N ALA A 27 32.35 9.56 13.07
CA ALA A 27 31.21 9.35 13.97
C ALA A 27 29.84 9.64 13.33
N ARG A 28 29.81 10.42 12.22
CA ARG A 28 28.60 10.67 11.42
C ARG A 28 28.13 9.43 10.65
N ASP A 29 29.05 8.56 10.26
CA ASP A 29 28.76 7.38 9.43
C ASP A 29 28.02 6.30 10.24
N LEU A 30 28.22 6.29 11.58
CA LEU A 30 27.52 5.40 12.52
C LEU A 30 26.23 6.00 13.11
N ARG A 31 25.78 7.18 12.67
CA ARG A 31 24.56 7.80 13.18
C ARG A 31 23.31 7.04 12.74
N PHE A 32 22.26 7.11 13.56
CA PHE A 32 20.96 6.59 13.16
C PHE A 32 20.31 7.52 12.13
N GLN A 33 20.28 7.06 10.89
CA GLN A 33 19.45 7.62 9.82
C GLN A 33 18.40 6.56 9.45
N HIS A 34 17.18 7.00 9.13
CA HIS A 34 16.06 6.13 8.78
C HIS A 34 16.00 5.81 7.27
N SER A 35 16.88 6.40 6.47
CA SER A 35 16.96 6.16 5.04
C SER A 35 17.91 5.00 4.73
N THR A 36 17.50 4.12 3.81
CA THR A 36 18.39 3.13 3.21
C THR A 36 19.55 3.82 2.50
N SER A 37 20.78 3.35 2.76
CA SER A 37 21.98 3.85 2.08
C SER A 37 23.08 2.79 2.10
N LEU A 38 23.77 2.67 0.97
CA LEU A 38 24.95 1.85 0.78
C LEU A 38 26.10 2.82 0.46
N THR A 39 27.20 2.76 1.22
CA THR A 39 28.34 3.66 1.01
C THR A 39 29.64 2.93 1.28
N ALA A 40 30.59 2.97 0.35
CA ALA A 40 31.96 2.55 0.61
C ALA A 40 32.74 3.71 1.26
N ARG A 41 33.54 3.39 2.28
CA ARG A 41 34.47 4.32 2.94
C ARG A 41 35.63 3.54 3.55
N ASN A 42 36.86 3.99 3.29
CA ASN A 42 38.07 3.49 3.95
C ASN A 42 38.16 1.95 3.97
N ASN A 43 38.00 1.34 2.79
CA ASN A 43 38.06 -0.12 2.61
C ASN A 43 37.00 -0.91 3.41
N CYS A 44 35.84 -0.29 3.66
CA CYS A 44 34.68 -0.91 4.28
C CYS A 44 33.40 -0.49 3.53
N ILE A 45 32.43 -1.39 3.40
CA ILE A 45 31.08 -1.05 2.91
C ILE A 45 30.16 -0.87 4.11
N ILE A 46 29.55 0.31 4.22
CA ILE A 46 28.58 0.61 5.25
C ILE A 46 27.19 0.41 4.66
N ILE A 47 26.48 -0.58 5.18
CA ILE A 47 25.12 -0.90 4.78
C ILE A 47 24.16 -0.42 5.86
N ARG A 48 23.30 0.52 5.49
CA ARG A 48 22.23 1.02 6.36
C ARG A 48 20.91 0.70 5.70
N MET A 49 20.12 -0.14 6.36
CA MET A 49 18.76 -0.46 6.03
C MET A 49 17.87 -0.07 7.21
N GLU A 50 16.56 -0.03 7.01
CA GLU A 50 15.57 0.31 8.04
C GLU A 50 15.72 -0.54 9.32
N SER A 51 15.88 -1.85 9.15
CA SER A 51 15.92 -2.85 10.22
C SER A 51 17.31 -3.41 10.48
N LEU A 52 18.32 -3.09 9.65
CA LEU A 52 19.65 -3.70 9.71
C LEU A 52 20.75 -2.66 9.47
N LYS A 53 21.78 -2.70 10.32
CA LYS A 53 23.01 -1.93 10.14
C LYS A 53 24.19 -2.86 10.16
N ALA A 54 24.91 -2.89 9.05
CA ALA A 54 26.06 -3.74 8.88
C ALA A 54 27.24 -2.96 8.29
N ILE A 55 28.44 -3.40 8.64
CA ILE A 55 29.68 -2.98 8.00
C ILE A 55 30.34 -4.22 7.42
N VAL A 56 30.57 -4.21 6.12
CA VAL A 56 31.34 -5.24 5.42
C VAL A 56 32.80 -4.81 5.39
N THR A 57 33.68 -5.73 5.77
CA THR A 57 35.14 -5.62 5.62
C THR A 57 35.60 -6.81 4.78
N PRO A 58 36.82 -6.81 4.18
CA PRO A 58 37.30 -7.92 3.35
C PRO A 58 37.32 -9.30 4.06
N ARG A 59 37.31 -9.29 5.40
CA ARG A 59 37.48 -10.51 6.22
C ARG A 59 36.29 -10.80 7.13
N SER A 60 35.36 -9.86 7.29
CA SER A 60 34.25 -10.04 8.23
C SER A 60 33.10 -9.08 7.99
N LEU A 61 31.90 -9.52 8.38
CA LEU A 61 30.68 -8.71 8.38
C LEU A 61 30.31 -8.37 9.83
N LEU A 62 30.21 -7.08 10.13
CA LEU A 62 29.90 -6.55 11.45
C LEU A 62 28.47 -6.01 11.49
N VAL A 63 27.56 -6.74 12.13
CA VAL A 63 26.20 -6.28 12.37
C VAL A 63 26.16 -5.48 13.68
N LEU A 64 25.86 -4.18 13.57
CA LEU A 64 25.91 -3.21 14.67
C LEU A 64 24.57 -3.06 15.40
N ASP A 65 23.49 -3.02 14.63
CA ASP A 65 22.13 -2.95 15.15
C ASP A 65 21.23 -3.72 14.19
N PHE A 66 20.29 -4.46 14.76
CA PHE A 66 19.22 -5.12 14.02
C PHE A 66 17.93 -4.96 14.83
N ARG A 67 16.84 -4.63 14.15
CA ARG A 67 15.53 -4.42 14.77
C ARG A 67 14.48 -5.19 13.97
N GLY A 68 13.75 -6.07 14.64
CA GLY A 68 12.66 -6.81 14.04
C GLY A 68 12.59 -8.25 14.54
N LEU A 69 11.37 -8.74 14.75
CA LEU A 69 11.10 -10.14 15.07
C LEU A 69 11.53 -11.00 13.87
N GLY A 70 12.43 -11.96 14.07
CA GLY A 70 12.89 -12.89 13.03
C GLY A 70 14.22 -12.54 12.37
N LEU A 71 14.73 -11.31 12.51
CA LEU A 71 16.01 -10.91 11.92
C LEU A 71 17.19 -11.66 12.56
N GLU A 72 17.13 -11.95 13.87
CA GLU A 72 18.10 -12.82 14.55
C GLU A 72 18.15 -14.23 13.94
N ARG A 73 16.98 -14.78 13.60
CA ARG A 73 16.88 -16.12 13.01
C ARG A 73 17.50 -16.13 11.63
N TRP A 74 17.20 -15.11 10.82
CA TRP A 74 17.81 -14.93 9.50
C TRP A 74 19.34 -14.78 9.59
N LEU A 75 19.81 -13.91 10.49
CA LEU A 75 21.25 -13.65 10.71
C LEU A 75 22.02 -14.93 11.07
N VAL A 76 21.46 -15.81 11.89
CA VAL A 76 22.17 -17.01 12.36
C VAL A 76 21.99 -18.21 11.43
N LEU A 77 20.81 -18.41 10.85
CA LEU A 77 20.52 -19.62 10.06
C LEU A 77 20.80 -19.47 8.57
N GLU A 78 20.56 -18.28 8.01
CA GLU A 78 20.67 -18.06 6.56
C GLU A 78 21.96 -17.31 6.22
N LEU A 79 22.20 -16.16 6.86
CA LEU A 79 23.37 -15.34 6.57
C LEU A 79 24.69 -16.07 6.89
N ALA A 80 24.78 -16.70 8.06
CA ALA A 80 25.99 -17.47 8.43
C ALA A 80 26.28 -18.60 7.43
N LEU A 81 25.24 -19.29 6.95
CA LEU A 81 25.37 -20.41 6.02
C LEU A 81 25.75 -19.92 4.61
N GLN A 82 25.15 -18.82 4.14
CA GLN A 82 25.51 -18.17 2.87
C GLN A 82 26.96 -17.67 2.89
N LEU A 83 27.43 -17.13 4.02
CA LEU A 83 28.83 -16.71 4.18
C LEU A 83 29.82 -17.88 4.29
N ALA A 84 29.41 -19.00 4.90
CA ALA A 84 30.22 -20.22 4.98
C ALA A 84 30.31 -20.96 3.63
N SER A 85 29.31 -20.77 2.76
CA SER A 85 29.25 -21.38 1.44
C SER A 85 30.40 -20.87 0.56
N GLN A 86 31.44 -21.68 0.38
CA GLN A 86 32.52 -21.45 -0.59
C GLN A 86 32.10 -21.85 -2.02
N THR A 87 30.83 -21.67 -2.37
CA THR A 87 30.26 -22.17 -3.63
C THR A 87 30.80 -21.43 -4.86
N HIS A 88 31.34 -20.22 -4.68
CA HIS A 88 31.94 -19.44 -5.75
C HIS A 88 33.27 -18.85 -5.27
N SER A 89 34.26 -18.75 -6.15
CA SER A 89 35.56 -18.10 -5.92
C SER A 89 35.48 -16.60 -5.65
N LEU A 90 34.28 -16.07 -5.41
CA LEU A 90 34.01 -14.66 -5.21
C LEU A 90 34.52 -14.18 -3.85
N PRO A 91 35.08 -12.96 -3.78
CA PRO A 91 35.54 -12.38 -2.53
C PRO A 91 34.43 -12.27 -1.47
N PHE A 92 34.83 -12.15 -0.20
CA PHE A 92 33.90 -12.16 0.94
C PHE A 92 32.87 -11.01 0.88
N GLU A 93 33.28 -9.84 0.40
CA GLU A 93 32.42 -8.67 0.27
C GLU A 93 31.25 -8.88 -0.70
N PHE A 94 31.45 -9.64 -1.79
CA PHE A 94 30.38 -9.98 -2.74
C PHE A 94 29.35 -10.86 -2.05
N ARG A 95 29.78 -11.94 -1.39
CA ARG A 95 28.89 -12.87 -0.68
C ARG A 95 28.12 -12.17 0.45
N ALA A 96 28.79 -11.29 1.18
CA ALA A 96 28.17 -10.52 2.25
C ALA A 96 27.14 -9.51 1.72
N LEU A 97 27.47 -8.82 0.63
CA LEU A 97 26.58 -7.87 0.00
C LEU A 97 25.36 -8.57 -0.62
N GLU A 98 25.59 -9.64 -1.38
CA GLU A 98 24.56 -10.50 -1.99
C GLU A 98 23.56 -10.97 -0.93
N ALA A 99 24.03 -11.55 0.17
CA ALA A 99 23.17 -12.03 1.25
C ALA A 99 22.28 -10.92 1.84
N VAL A 100 22.83 -9.72 2.03
CA VAL A 100 22.09 -8.58 2.59
C VAL A 100 21.08 -8.02 1.58
N LEU A 101 21.46 -7.89 0.30
CA LEU A 101 20.57 -7.43 -0.76
C LEU A 101 19.43 -8.43 -1.01
N GLN A 102 19.75 -9.73 -1.04
CA GLN A 102 18.76 -10.80 -1.16
C GLN A 102 17.73 -10.75 -0.02
N HIS A 103 18.19 -10.57 1.22
CA HIS A 103 17.28 -10.44 2.35
C HIS A 103 16.38 -9.21 2.22
N ARG A 104 16.91 -8.09 1.73
CA ARG A 104 16.11 -6.88 1.52
C ARG A 104 15.03 -7.11 0.46
N ILE A 105 15.38 -7.70 -0.68
CA ILE A 105 14.42 -8.07 -1.73
C ILE A 105 13.35 -9.02 -1.19
N ASN A 106 13.75 -10.10 -0.51
CA ASN A 106 12.80 -11.07 0.06
C ASN A 106 11.84 -10.42 1.07
N THR A 107 12.34 -9.47 1.87
CA THR A 107 11.52 -8.73 2.84
C THR A 107 10.49 -7.85 2.13
N LEU A 108 10.90 -7.12 1.08
CA LEU A 108 10.02 -6.27 0.29
C LEU A 108 8.98 -7.11 -0.45
N GLN A 109 9.38 -8.25 -1.03
CA GLN A 109 8.50 -9.20 -1.70
C GLN A 109 7.46 -9.80 -0.75
N THR A 110 7.88 -10.18 0.47
CA THR A 110 6.96 -10.72 1.48
C THR A 110 5.90 -9.69 1.86
N ARG A 111 6.30 -8.44 2.11
CA ARG A 111 5.35 -7.35 2.40
C ARG A 111 4.38 -7.10 1.24
N LEU A 112 4.86 -7.15 -0.01
CA LEU A 112 3.98 -7.02 -1.18
C LEU A 112 2.95 -8.16 -1.22
N ASN A 113 3.40 -9.40 -1.06
CA ASN A 113 2.57 -10.61 -1.09
C ASN A 113 1.54 -10.67 0.05
N GLU A 114 1.77 -9.98 1.17
CA GLU A 114 0.80 -9.86 2.26
C GLU A 114 -0.31 -8.84 1.94
N VAL A 115 0.06 -7.72 1.33
CA VAL A 115 -0.84 -6.58 1.10
C VAL A 115 -1.66 -6.77 -0.18
N GLU A 116 -1.09 -7.39 -1.21
CA GLU A 116 -1.72 -7.66 -2.50
C GLU A 116 -3.06 -8.43 -2.40
N PRO A 117 -3.13 -9.64 -1.82
CA PRO A 117 -4.39 -10.38 -1.75
C PRO A 117 -5.44 -9.65 -0.91
N ALA A 118 -5.02 -8.97 0.16
CA ALA A 118 -5.92 -8.21 1.02
C ALA A 118 -6.56 -7.02 0.28
N ILE A 119 -5.82 -6.36 -0.61
CA ILE A 119 -6.36 -5.29 -1.46
C ILE A 119 -7.33 -5.87 -2.48
N LEU A 120 -6.93 -6.90 -3.23
CA LEU A 120 -7.76 -7.48 -4.28
C LEU A 120 -9.10 -8.01 -3.73
N ASP A 121 -9.07 -8.71 -2.59
CA ASP A 121 -10.28 -9.20 -1.93
C ASP A 121 -11.18 -8.04 -1.47
N THR A 122 -10.59 -6.96 -0.96
CA THR A 122 -11.34 -5.79 -0.50
C THR A 122 -11.98 -5.07 -1.68
N LEU A 123 -11.25 -4.90 -2.78
CA LEU A 123 -11.74 -4.31 -4.03
C LEU A 123 -12.90 -5.12 -4.59
N GLU A 124 -12.76 -6.43 -4.75
CA GLU A 124 -13.82 -7.31 -5.27
C GLU A 124 -15.10 -7.21 -4.40
N SER A 125 -14.94 -7.15 -3.07
CA SER A 125 -16.07 -7.03 -2.14
C SER A 125 -16.78 -5.66 -2.18
N LEU A 126 -16.06 -4.59 -2.53
CA LEU A 126 -16.59 -3.22 -2.61
C LEU A 126 -17.23 -2.93 -3.96
N VAL A 127 -16.81 -3.67 -4.99
CA VAL A 127 -17.34 -3.59 -6.35
C VAL A 127 -18.71 -4.27 -6.47
N ASP A 128 -19.07 -5.25 -5.61
CA ASP A 128 -20.42 -5.88 -5.68
C ASP A 128 -21.54 -4.89 -5.25
N PRO A 129 -22.44 -4.51 -6.16
CA PRO A 129 -23.50 -3.54 -5.90
C PRO A 129 -24.52 -3.98 -4.85
N LYS A 130 -24.57 -5.27 -4.47
CA LYS A 130 -25.49 -5.77 -3.44
C LYS A 130 -24.98 -5.54 -2.00
N ILE A 131 -23.70 -5.21 -1.82
CA ILE A 131 -23.02 -5.21 -0.50
C ILE A 131 -22.75 -3.79 0.03
N LEU A 132 -22.93 -2.75 -0.79
CA LEU A 132 -22.68 -1.33 -0.48
C LEU A 132 -23.35 -0.78 0.78
N SER A 133 -24.41 -1.43 1.27
CA SER A 133 -25.12 -0.97 2.46
C SER A 133 -24.33 -1.15 3.78
N ALA A 134 -23.20 -1.86 3.80
CA ALA A 134 -22.70 -2.41 5.07
C ALA A 134 -21.28 -2.04 5.56
N ASP A 135 -20.34 -1.50 4.79
CA ASP A 135 -18.93 -1.62 5.22
C ASP A 135 -18.07 -0.34 5.20
N ARG A 136 -18.35 0.59 6.13
CA ARG A 136 -17.35 1.59 6.54
C ARG A 136 -16.04 0.95 7.03
N SER A 137 -16.13 -0.27 7.59
CA SER A 137 -15.00 -1.10 8.02
C SER A 137 -14.09 -1.48 6.86
N LYS A 138 -14.64 -1.93 5.72
CA LYS A 138 -13.83 -2.34 4.57
C LYS A 138 -13.18 -1.16 3.85
N LEU A 139 -13.87 -0.01 3.79
CA LEU A 139 -13.24 1.23 3.32
C LEU A 139 -12.03 1.60 4.19
N HIS A 140 -12.15 1.47 5.52
CA HIS A 140 -11.04 1.72 6.43
C HIS A 140 -9.87 0.74 6.22
N ILE A 141 -10.16 -0.54 6.00
CA ILE A 141 -9.17 -1.57 5.67
C ILE A 141 -8.47 -1.25 4.33
N LEU A 142 -9.22 -0.83 3.31
CA LEU A 142 -8.67 -0.41 2.01
C LEU A 142 -7.73 0.79 2.17
N LEU A 143 -8.15 1.82 2.91
CA LEU A 143 -7.32 2.99 3.17
C LEU A 143 -6.06 2.64 3.97
N GLN A 144 -6.18 1.71 4.92
CA GLN A 144 -5.03 1.20 5.68
C GLN A 144 -4.05 0.45 4.78
N ASN A 145 -4.55 -0.45 3.93
CA ASN A 145 -3.72 -1.21 2.99
C ASN A 145 -3.08 -0.30 1.94
N SER A 146 -3.81 0.71 1.44
CA SER A 146 -3.29 1.74 0.52
C SER A 146 -2.15 2.55 1.16
N LYS A 147 -2.29 2.91 2.44
CA LYS A 147 -1.21 3.55 3.20
C LYS A 147 0.01 2.64 3.31
N SER A 148 -0.18 1.38 3.70
CA SER A 148 0.91 0.40 3.79
C SER A 148 1.59 0.13 2.44
N LEU A 149 0.84 0.11 1.34
CA LEU A 149 1.37 -0.01 -0.02
C LEU A 149 2.20 1.23 -0.40
N SER A 150 1.75 2.44 -0.04
CA SER A 150 2.49 3.68 -0.29
C SER A 150 3.79 3.76 0.53
N GLU A 151 3.80 3.25 1.75
CA GLU A 151 5.00 3.09 2.56
C GLU A 151 5.98 2.10 1.88
N LEU A 152 5.48 0.94 1.44
CA LEU A 152 6.26 -0.06 0.70
C LEU A 152 6.84 0.49 -0.61
N GLU A 153 6.06 1.22 -1.40
CA GLU A 153 6.51 1.88 -2.64
C GLU A 153 7.67 2.85 -2.36
N THR A 154 7.54 3.64 -1.29
CA THR A 154 8.60 4.57 -0.87
C THR A 154 9.86 3.81 -0.46
N ASP A 155 9.71 2.71 0.28
CA ASP A 155 10.83 1.87 0.71
C ASP A 155 11.57 1.21 -0.46
N ILE A 156 10.82 0.71 -1.45
CA ILE A 156 11.37 0.15 -2.70
C ILE A 156 12.10 1.24 -3.47
N LYS A 157 11.49 2.42 -3.61
CA LYS A 157 12.09 3.55 -4.32
C LYS A 157 13.40 3.99 -3.68
N VAL A 158 13.44 4.19 -2.37
CA VAL A 158 14.67 4.61 -1.67
C VAL A 158 15.77 3.55 -1.80
N PHE A 159 15.42 2.27 -1.73
CA PHE A 159 16.38 1.19 -1.96
C PHE A 159 16.91 1.18 -3.40
N LYS A 160 16.02 1.28 -4.39
CA LYS A 160 16.38 1.37 -5.80
C LYS A 160 17.27 2.57 -6.11
N ASP A 161 16.87 3.75 -5.65
CA ASP A 161 17.64 4.99 -5.82
C ASP A 161 19.02 4.91 -5.14
N SER A 162 19.17 4.09 -4.10
CA SER A 162 20.48 3.85 -3.46
C SER A 162 21.39 2.92 -4.25
N LEU A 163 20.83 1.92 -4.95
CA LEU A 163 21.58 1.06 -5.87
C LEU A 163 21.96 1.81 -7.14
N LEU A 164 21.03 2.58 -7.71
CA LEU A 164 21.24 3.34 -8.92
C LEU A 164 22.40 4.34 -8.76
N LYS A 165 22.48 5.04 -7.61
CA LYS A 165 23.60 5.94 -7.32
C LYS A 165 24.97 5.26 -7.34
N ILE A 166 25.03 3.98 -6.99
CA ILE A 166 26.28 3.22 -7.04
C ILE A 166 26.58 2.81 -8.47
N LEU A 167 25.56 2.32 -9.19
CA LEU A 167 25.67 1.93 -10.59
C LEU A 167 25.99 3.10 -11.53
N ASP A 168 25.58 4.32 -11.18
CA ASP A 168 25.84 5.54 -11.97
C ASP A 168 27.30 6.03 -11.87
N GLU A 169 28.06 5.58 -10.86
CA GLU A 169 29.42 6.08 -10.56
C GLU A 169 30.42 4.90 -10.49
N ASP A 170 31.15 4.64 -11.58
CA ASP A 170 32.18 3.58 -11.68
C ASP A 170 33.19 3.62 -10.51
N GLU A 171 33.56 4.84 -10.07
CA GLU A 171 34.45 5.05 -8.92
C GLU A 171 33.89 4.41 -7.64
N ILE A 172 32.58 4.50 -7.41
CA ILE A 172 31.93 3.88 -6.25
C ILE A 172 31.92 2.36 -6.40
N ILE A 173 31.65 1.82 -7.60
CA ILE A 173 31.69 0.38 -7.85
C ILE A 173 33.08 -0.17 -7.51
N GLU A 174 34.14 0.52 -7.93
CA GLU A 174 35.52 0.16 -7.57
C GLU A 174 35.80 0.21 -6.06
N GLU A 175 35.21 1.17 -5.34
CA GLU A 175 35.33 1.27 -3.89
C GLU A 175 34.61 0.12 -3.15
N PHE A 176 33.61 -0.53 -3.76
CA PHE A 176 32.93 -1.70 -3.20
C PHE A 176 33.77 -2.99 -3.34
N CYS A 177 34.73 -3.03 -4.26
CA CYS A 177 35.67 -4.14 -4.44
C CYS A 177 36.82 -4.09 -3.41
N LEU A 178 36.51 -4.35 -2.14
CA LEU A 178 37.44 -4.18 -1.01
C LEU A 178 38.72 -5.04 -1.13
N THR A 179 38.63 -6.22 -1.73
CA THR A 179 39.77 -7.13 -1.90
C THR A 179 40.82 -6.57 -2.86
N LYS A 180 40.41 -5.78 -3.87
CA LYS A 180 41.31 -5.06 -4.81
C LYS A 180 42.30 -4.14 -4.07
N TRP A 181 41.85 -3.54 -2.98
CA TRP A 181 42.64 -2.61 -2.17
C TRP A 181 43.44 -3.29 -1.05
N THR A 182 43.19 -4.57 -0.80
CA THR A 182 43.75 -5.32 0.34
C THR A 182 44.82 -6.32 -0.10
N ASP A 183 44.68 -6.93 -1.29
CA ASP A 183 45.66 -7.88 -1.84
C ASP A 183 46.30 -7.32 -3.13
N PRO A 184 47.63 -7.05 -3.15
CA PRO A 184 48.32 -6.57 -4.33
C PRO A 184 48.28 -7.55 -5.52
N ARG A 185 48.07 -8.86 -5.26
CA ARG A 185 47.98 -9.88 -6.32
C ARG A 185 46.68 -9.78 -7.09
N VAL A 186 45.58 -9.52 -6.38
CA VAL A 186 44.26 -9.31 -6.96
C VAL A 186 44.23 -8.00 -7.75
N PHE A 187 44.97 -6.98 -7.29
CA PHE A 187 45.18 -5.75 -8.05
C PHE A 187 45.90 -5.99 -9.39
N GLU A 188 46.95 -6.84 -9.42
CA GLU A 188 47.63 -7.24 -10.66
C GLU A 188 46.75 -8.13 -11.56
N GLU A 189 46.00 -9.09 -10.99
CA GLU A 189 45.07 -9.96 -11.75
C GLU A 189 43.88 -9.17 -12.34
N SER A 190 43.39 -8.15 -11.64
CA SER A 190 42.36 -7.23 -12.16
C SER A 190 42.87 -6.46 -13.39
N SER A 191 44.17 -6.15 -13.43
CA SER A 191 44.81 -5.53 -14.61
C SER A 191 45.00 -6.49 -15.80
N LEU A 192 44.84 -7.79 -15.58
CA LEU A 192 45.08 -8.87 -16.54
C LEU A 192 43.80 -9.50 -17.13
N GLY A 193 42.61 -8.98 -16.79
CA GLY A 193 41.36 -9.26 -17.53
C GLY A 193 40.21 -9.91 -16.76
N ILE A 194 40.26 -9.98 -15.42
CA ILE A 194 39.07 -10.24 -14.59
C ILE A 194 38.69 -8.92 -13.93
N ASP A 195 37.69 -8.22 -14.46
CA ASP A 195 37.26 -6.99 -13.83
C ASP A 195 36.27 -7.30 -12.70
N HIS A 196 36.78 -7.37 -11.48
CA HIS A 196 35.93 -7.51 -10.29
C HIS A 196 34.91 -6.37 -10.16
N ALA A 197 35.16 -5.20 -10.77
CA ALA A 197 34.17 -4.13 -10.82
C ALA A 197 32.99 -4.51 -11.72
N GLU A 198 33.22 -5.13 -12.88
CA GLU A 198 32.16 -5.65 -13.77
C GLU A 198 31.32 -6.73 -13.06
N GLU A 199 31.94 -7.66 -12.35
CA GLU A 199 31.19 -8.66 -11.56
C GLU A 199 30.35 -8.01 -10.44
N MET A 200 30.84 -6.93 -9.82
CA MET A 200 30.12 -6.20 -8.78
C MET A 200 28.94 -5.43 -9.36
N GLU A 201 29.16 -4.79 -10.51
CA GLU A 201 28.13 -4.11 -11.29
C GLU A 201 27.01 -5.07 -11.65
N LEU A 202 27.32 -6.21 -12.27
CA LEU A 202 26.33 -7.24 -12.65
C LEU A 202 25.51 -7.74 -11.45
N LEU A 203 26.15 -7.92 -10.28
CA LEU A 203 25.47 -8.30 -9.04
C LEU A 203 24.49 -7.20 -8.61
N LEU A 204 24.93 -5.95 -8.58
CA LEU A 204 24.12 -4.80 -8.19
C LEU A 204 22.98 -4.55 -9.17
N GLU A 205 23.23 -4.67 -10.48
CA GLU A 205 22.22 -4.57 -11.54
C GLU A 205 21.12 -5.62 -11.38
N ASN A 206 21.49 -6.88 -11.10
CA ASN A 206 20.51 -7.94 -10.87
C ASN A 206 19.56 -7.59 -9.71
N TYR A 207 20.08 -7.08 -8.59
CA TYR A 207 19.26 -6.64 -7.47
C TYR A 207 18.48 -5.35 -7.74
N TYR A 208 19.03 -4.44 -8.54
CA TYR A 208 18.32 -3.26 -9.04
C TYR A 208 17.10 -3.67 -9.88
N MET A 209 17.28 -4.61 -10.83
CA MET A 209 16.20 -5.10 -11.69
C MET A 209 15.10 -5.80 -10.87
N GLN A 210 15.47 -6.62 -9.89
CA GLN A 210 14.49 -7.22 -8.97
C GLN A 210 13.71 -6.15 -8.18
N ALA A 211 14.40 -5.13 -7.64
CA ALA A 211 13.75 -4.03 -6.94
C ALA A 211 12.82 -3.22 -7.86
N GLU A 212 13.19 -3.04 -9.13
CA GLU A 212 12.36 -2.38 -10.14
C GLU A 212 11.10 -3.18 -10.46
N GLU A 213 11.21 -4.50 -10.63
CA GLU A 213 10.06 -5.38 -10.84
C GLU A 213 9.07 -5.30 -9.66
N LEU A 214 9.58 -5.38 -8.43
CA LEU A 214 8.81 -5.17 -7.20
C LEU A 214 8.11 -3.80 -7.18
N GLY A 215 8.83 -2.75 -7.57
CA GLY A 215 8.28 -1.39 -7.64
C GLY A 215 7.18 -1.24 -8.69
N ASN A 216 7.31 -1.94 -9.83
CA ASN A 216 6.30 -1.94 -10.88
C ASN A 216 5.02 -2.64 -10.44
N LYS A 217 5.12 -3.82 -9.82
CA LYS A 217 3.96 -4.53 -9.24
C LYS A 217 3.26 -3.69 -8.17
N SER A 218 4.03 -3.03 -7.30
CA SER A 218 3.48 -2.12 -6.29
C SER A 218 2.74 -0.93 -6.91
N ARG A 219 3.23 -0.39 -8.03
CA ARG A 219 2.60 0.75 -8.74
C ARG A 219 1.33 0.34 -9.46
N GLU A 220 1.32 -0.82 -10.09
CA GLU A 220 0.14 -1.40 -10.72
C GLU A 220 -0.99 -1.58 -9.71
N LEU A 221 -0.70 -2.21 -8.56
CA LEU A 221 -1.66 -2.41 -7.49
C LEU A 221 -2.20 -1.08 -6.93
N LYS A 222 -1.36 -0.05 -6.88
CA LYS A 222 -1.78 1.30 -6.46
C LYS A 222 -2.70 1.95 -7.49
N GLY A 223 -2.42 1.79 -8.78
CA GLY A 223 -3.32 2.22 -9.86
C GLY A 223 -4.71 1.59 -9.72
N LEU A 224 -4.78 0.28 -9.45
CA LEU A 224 -6.04 -0.42 -9.21
C LEU A 224 -6.83 0.13 -8.01
N ILE A 225 -6.13 0.51 -6.93
CA ILE A 225 -6.75 1.17 -5.78
C ILE A 225 -7.29 2.54 -6.16
N ASP A 226 -6.49 3.38 -6.81
CA ASP A 226 -6.87 4.75 -7.18
C ASP A 226 -8.09 4.75 -8.11
N ASP A 227 -8.11 3.85 -9.10
CA ASP A 227 -9.24 3.66 -10.02
C ASP A 227 -10.51 3.22 -9.27
N SER A 228 -10.36 2.30 -8.31
CA SER A 228 -11.48 1.78 -7.52
C SER A 228 -11.98 2.76 -6.46
N GLU A 229 -11.12 3.57 -5.85
CA GLU A 229 -11.49 4.60 -4.87
C GLU A 229 -12.46 5.61 -5.50
N SER A 230 -12.20 6.00 -6.74
CA SER A 230 -13.10 6.89 -7.49
C SER A 230 -14.52 6.31 -7.63
N VAL A 231 -14.62 5.01 -7.92
CA VAL A 231 -15.90 4.29 -8.05
C VAL A 231 -16.62 4.20 -6.69
N ILE A 232 -15.89 3.87 -5.62
CA ILE A 232 -16.44 3.77 -4.27
C ILE A 232 -16.95 5.13 -3.79
N PHE A 233 -16.20 6.21 -4.05
CA PHE A 233 -16.59 7.56 -3.66
C PHE A 233 -17.85 8.03 -4.40
N ILE A 234 -17.93 7.77 -5.72
CA ILE A 234 -19.14 8.05 -6.52
C ILE A 234 -20.35 7.29 -5.96
N ASN A 235 -20.16 6.05 -5.52
CA ASN A 235 -21.24 5.23 -5.01
C ASN A 235 -21.74 5.68 -3.61
N LEU A 236 -20.83 6.02 -2.70
CA LEU A 236 -21.18 6.56 -1.39
C LEU A 236 -21.96 7.88 -1.51
N ASP A 237 -21.58 8.75 -2.46
CA ASP A 237 -22.33 9.97 -2.71
C ASP A 237 -23.73 9.68 -3.29
N SER A 238 -23.84 8.69 -4.19
CA SER A 238 -25.14 8.20 -4.68
C SER A 238 -26.08 7.76 -3.55
N HIS A 239 -25.59 6.96 -2.60
CA HIS A 239 -26.39 6.53 -1.44
C HIS A 239 -26.86 7.71 -0.58
N ARG A 240 -25.98 8.68 -0.30
CA ARG A 240 -26.36 9.91 0.42
C ARG A 240 -27.42 10.69 -0.34
N ASN A 241 -27.29 10.78 -1.66
CA ASN A 241 -28.24 11.47 -2.54
C ASN A 241 -29.61 10.78 -2.57
N VAL A 242 -29.65 9.44 -2.53
CA VAL A 242 -30.89 8.66 -2.39
C VAL A 242 -31.55 8.92 -1.03
N MET A 243 -30.79 8.88 0.07
CA MET A 243 -31.33 9.14 1.41
C MET A 243 -31.90 10.56 1.53
N MET A 244 -31.20 11.56 0.99
CA MET A 244 -31.69 12.93 0.96
C MET A 244 -32.98 13.06 0.14
N ARG A 245 -33.08 12.36 -1.00
CA ARG A 245 -34.30 12.30 -1.81
C ARG A 245 -35.46 11.68 -1.05
N LEU A 246 -35.25 10.56 -0.33
CA LEU A 246 -36.29 9.93 0.49
C LEU A 246 -36.76 10.85 1.63
N ASN A 247 -35.84 11.54 2.30
CA ASN A 247 -36.19 12.49 3.35
C ASN A 247 -37.03 13.66 2.81
N LEU A 248 -36.67 14.21 1.65
CA LEU A 248 -37.46 15.24 0.97
C LEU A 248 -38.86 14.74 0.62
N GLN A 249 -38.98 13.52 0.07
CA GLN A 249 -40.28 12.92 -0.26
C GLN A 249 -41.15 12.72 1.00
N LEU A 250 -40.59 12.21 2.09
CA LEU A 250 -41.31 12.04 3.37
C LEU A 250 -41.78 13.39 3.95
N THR A 251 -40.93 14.42 3.88
CA THR A 251 -41.26 15.77 4.33
C THR A 251 -42.39 16.35 3.49
N MET A 252 -42.33 16.19 2.16
CA MET A 252 -43.30 16.74 1.21
C MET A 252 -44.73 16.31 1.47
N GLY A 253 -44.97 15.12 2.00
CA GLY A 253 -46.34 14.82 2.38
C GLY A 253 -46.62 14.39 3.79
N SER A 254 -45.64 14.48 4.69
CA SER A 254 -45.94 14.98 6.04
C SER A 254 -46.59 16.37 5.95
N PHE A 255 -46.06 17.27 5.10
CA PHE A 255 -46.65 18.58 4.84
C PHE A 255 -48.07 18.47 4.25
N SER A 256 -48.26 17.67 3.20
CA SER A 256 -49.56 17.38 2.59
C SER A 256 -50.58 16.82 3.60
N LEU A 257 -50.17 15.85 4.42
CA LEU A 257 -51.02 15.28 5.47
C LEU A 257 -51.37 16.30 6.54
N THR A 258 -50.43 17.15 6.94
CA THR A 258 -50.66 18.22 7.93
C THR A 258 -51.68 19.23 7.41
N LEU A 259 -51.53 19.69 6.16
CA LEU A 259 -52.41 20.71 5.57
C LEU A 259 -53.88 20.29 5.55
N PHE A 260 -54.18 19.06 5.14
CA PHE A 260 -55.56 18.54 5.16
C PHE A 260 -55.96 17.98 6.52
N GLY A 261 -55.01 17.53 7.33
CA GLY A 261 -55.22 17.09 8.71
C GLY A 261 -55.78 18.20 9.59
N LEU A 262 -55.41 19.46 9.35
CA LEU A 262 -55.98 20.62 10.05
C LEU A 262 -57.51 20.70 9.91
N ILE A 263 -58.07 20.27 8.78
CA ILE A 263 -59.53 20.21 8.58
C ILE A 263 -60.14 19.17 9.52
N GLY A 264 -59.52 17.98 9.62
CA GLY A 264 -59.94 16.95 10.56
C GLY A 264 -59.81 17.38 12.02
N VAL A 265 -58.74 18.10 12.37
CA VAL A 265 -58.56 18.68 13.71
C VAL A 265 -59.66 19.71 13.98
N ALA A 266 -59.98 20.58 13.02
CA ALA A 266 -61.01 21.60 13.17
C ALA A 266 -62.40 21.03 13.45
N PHE A 267 -62.79 19.97 12.74
CA PHE A 267 -64.06 19.26 12.98
C PHE A 267 -64.02 18.30 14.17
N GLY A 268 -62.83 17.85 14.60
CA GLY A 268 -62.63 17.06 15.82
C GLY A 268 -62.61 17.88 17.10
N MET A 269 -62.53 19.22 17.01
CA MET A 269 -62.74 20.10 18.15
C MET A 269 -64.22 20.18 18.49
N ASN A 270 -64.56 20.20 19.79
CA ASN A 270 -65.92 20.29 20.33
C ASN A 270 -66.54 21.69 20.09
N LEU A 271 -66.69 22.06 18.82
CA LEU A 271 -67.36 23.26 18.35
C LEU A 271 -68.77 22.86 17.92
N THR A 272 -69.78 23.61 18.34
CA THR A 272 -71.18 23.37 17.96
C THR A 272 -71.38 23.71 16.48
N SER A 273 -71.07 22.75 15.60
CA SER A 273 -71.26 22.85 14.16
C SER A 273 -72.53 22.11 13.78
N SER A 274 -73.51 22.80 13.17
CA SER A 274 -74.80 22.21 12.77
C SER A 274 -74.72 21.17 11.63
N PHE A 275 -73.53 20.69 11.29
CA PHE A 275 -73.24 19.69 10.25
C PHE A 275 -72.99 18.27 10.81
N GLU A 276 -73.15 18.06 12.11
CA GLU A 276 -72.86 16.77 12.78
C GLU A 276 -73.96 15.70 12.62
N GLU A 277 -75.19 16.11 12.29
CA GLU A 277 -76.37 15.22 12.35
C GLU A 277 -76.51 14.24 11.16
N ASP A 278 -75.79 14.44 10.05
CA ASP A 278 -75.88 13.56 8.87
C ASP A 278 -74.66 12.61 8.75
N PRO A 279 -74.87 11.28 8.83
CA PRO A 279 -73.83 10.26 8.65
C PRO A 279 -73.04 10.37 7.33
N ARG A 280 -73.60 11.00 6.30
CA ARG A 280 -72.97 11.17 4.98
C ARG A 280 -71.86 12.22 4.99
N ILE A 281 -71.97 13.23 5.86
CA ILE A 281 -71.03 14.35 5.91
C ILE A 281 -69.65 13.88 6.39
N PHE A 282 -69.61 12.96 7.36
CA PHE A 282 -68.36 12.34 7.84
C PHE A 282 -67.55 11.69 6.71
N TRP A 283 -68.21 10.85 5.89
CA TRP A 283 -67.56 10.18 4.76
C TRP A 283 -67.14 11.15 3.66
N LEU A 284 -67.92 12.22 3.43
CA LEU A 284 -67.59 13.25 2.44
C LEU A 284 -66.31 14.02 2.86
N VAL A 285 -66.26 14.49 4.11
CA VAL A 285 -65.10 15.24 4.64
C VAL A 285 -63.85 14.36 4.68
N THR A 286 -63.99 13.11 5.14
CA THR A 286 -62.91 12.13 5.14
C THR A 286 -62.40 11.85 3.72
N GLY A 287 -63.31 11.62 2.76
CA GLY A 287 -62.95 11.42 1.35
C GLY A 287 -62.25 12.63 0.75
N PHE A 288 -62.72 13.85 1.03
CA PHE A 288 -62.10 15.09 0.58
C PHE A 288 -60.68 15.28 1.15
N MET A 289 -60.48 14.99 2.45
CA MET A 289 -59.17 15.09 3.10
C MET A 289 -58.15 14.11 2.49
N PHE A 290 -58.53 12.83 2.34
CA PHE A 290 -57.64 11.82 1.75
C PHE A 290 -57.33 12.12 0.27
N LEU A 291 -58.35 12.50 -0.51
CA LEU A 291 -58.18 12.80 -1.93
C LEU A 291 -57.35 14.07 -2.13
N GLY A 292 -57.63 15.13 -1.36
CA GLY A 292 -56.88 16.38 -1.37
C GLY A 292 -55.41 16.16 -1.03
N SER A 293 -55.14 15.43 0.07
CA SER A 293 -53.77 15.13 0.49
C SER A 293 -53.04 14.27 -0.55
N GLY A 294 -53.69 13.26 -1.13
CA GLY A 294 -53.09 12.44 -2.19
C GLY A 294 -52.75 13.26 -3.45
N LEU A 295 -53.61 14.19 -3.85
CA LEU A 295 -53.39 15.05 -5.02
C LEU A 295 -52.25 16.04 -4.80
N ILE A 296 -52.16 16.65 -3.62
CA ILE A 296 -51.06 17.57 -3.30
C ILE A 296 -49.74 16.81 -3.20
N TRP A 297 -49.69 15.66 -2.51
CA TRP A 297 -48.51 14.78 -2.49
C TRP A 297 -48.07 14.43 -3.92
N ARG A 298 -48.99 13.98 -4.78
CA ARG A 298 -48.67 13.61 -6.16
C ARG A 298 -48.16 14.80 -6.98
N ARG A 299 -48.72 15.99 -6.78
CA ARG A 299 -48.28 17.22 -7.46
C ARG A 299 -46.88 17.63 -7.01
N LEU A 300 -46.58 17.55 -5.72
CA LEU A 300 -45.25 17.83 -5.16
C LEU A 300 -44.19 16.83 -5.67
N LEU A 301 -44.52 15.53 -5.72
CA LEU A 301 -43.64 14.53 -6.32
C LEU A 301 -43.39 14.78 -7.82
N SER A 302 -44.43 15.13 -8.58
CA SER A 302 -44.28 15.42 -10.01
C SER A 302 -43.48 16.69 -10.26
N PHE A 303 -43.59 17.69 -9.38
CA PHE A 303 -42.77 18.90 -9.44
C PHE A 303 -41.30 18.58 -9.13
N LEU A 304 -41.06 17.76 -8.11
CA LEU A 304 -39.73 17.28 -7.76
C LEU A 304 -39.10 16.47 -8.90
N GLY A 305 -39.84 15.56 -9.53
CA GLY A 305 -39.33 14.76 -10.65
C GLY A 305 -39.03 15.55 -11.93
N ARG A 306 -39.58 16.76 -12.08
CA ARG A 306 -39.32 17.66 -13.23
C ARG A 306 -38.18 18.64 -12.99
N HIS A 307 -37.97 19.07 -11.73
CA HIS A 307 -36.93 20.05 -11.39
C HIS A 307 -35.67 19.41 -10.78
N LEU A 308 -35.79 18.24 -10.17
CA LEU A 308 -34.69 17.31 -10.00
C LEU A 308 -34.77 16.30 -11.15
N GLU A 309 -34.48 16.76 -12.38
CA GLU A 309 -33.83 15.85 -13.33
C GLU A 309 -32.68 15.18 -12.57
N PRO A 310 -32.49 13.86 -12.73
CA PRO A 310 -31.35 13.22 -12.09
C PRO A 310 -30.14 14.06 -12.47
N SER A 311 -29.34 14.48 -11.50
CA SER A 311 -27.91 14.41 -11.76
C SER A 311 -27.74 12.98 -12.21
N VAL A 312 -27.70 12.81 -13.54
CA VAL A 312 -27.30 11.57 -14.17
C VAL A 312 -25.98 11.34 -13.47
N LEU A 313 -25.99 10.40 -12.51
CA LEU A 313 -24.77 9.70 -12.16
C LEU A 313 -24.16 9.45 -13.52
N PRO A 314 -22.95 9.95 -13.84
CA PRO A 314 -22.29 9.48 -15.05
C PRO A 314 -22.53 7.97 -15.02
N PRO A 315 -23.13 7.38 -16.07
CA PRO A 315 -23.49 5.97 -16.03
C PRO A 315 -22.27 5.30 -15.44
N VAL A 316 -22.42 4.60 -14.29
CA VAL A 316 -21.31 3.81 -13.74
C VAL A 316 -20.91 3.01 -14.94
N ASN A 317 -19.78 3.40 -15.53
CA ASN A 317 -19.53 3.10 -16.91
C ASN A 317 -19.41 1.60 -16.84
N THR A 318 -20.37 0.87 -17.39
CA THR A 318 -20.34 -0.59 -17.33
C THR A 318 -19.03 -1.09 -17.94
N HIS A 319 -18.41 -0.24 -18.78
CA HIS A 319 -17.01 -0.27 -19.18
C HIS A 319 -16.00 -0.24 -18.03
N ILE A 320 -16.02 0.72 -17.09
CA ILE A 320 -15.10 0.77 -15.94
C ILE A 320 -15.31 -0.46 -15.03
N HIS A 321 -16.57 -0.86 -14.81
CA HIS A 321 -16.85 -2.07 -14.04
C HIS A 321 -16.32 -3.32 -14.75
N SER A 322 -16.49 -3.41 -16.08
CA SER A 322 -15.95 -4.52 -16.89
C SER A 322 -14.43 -4.45 -17.03
N GLU A 323 -13.83 -3.27 -17.04
CA GLU A 323 -12.38 -3.04 -17.07
C GLU A 323 -11.79 -3.43 -15.73
N ILE A 324 -12.34 -2.99 -14.60
CA ILE A 324 -11.88 -3.39 -13.27
C ILE A 324 -12.07 -4.90 -13.07
N TYR A 325 -13.23 -5.47 -13.46
CA TYR A 325 -13.41 -6.92 -13.42
C TYR A 325 -12.46 -7.65 -14.39
N MET A 326 -12.20 -7.10 -15.58
CA MET A 326 -11.22 -7.67 -16.51
C MET A 326 -9.80 -7.57 -15.94
N ASP A 327 -9.38 -6.44 -15.39
CA ASP A 327 -8.06 -6.24 -14.78
C ASP A 327 -7.87 -7.14 -13.58
N LEU A 328 -8.86 -7.23 -12.68
CA LEU A 328 -8.83 -8.18 -11.57
C LEU A 328 -8.78 -9.64 -12.06
N SER A 329 -9.49 -9.96 -13.14
CA SER A 329 -9.49 -11.30 -13.74
C SER A 329 -8.18 -11.62 -14.46
N VAL A 330 -7.63 -10.65 -15.20
CA VAL A 330 -6.36 -10.74 -15.93
C VAL A 330 -5.22 -10.86 -14.93
N HIS A 331 -5.18 -10.02 -13.90
CA HIS A 331 -4.21 -10.09 -12.80
C HIS A 331 -4.22 -11.47 -12.12
N ARG A 332 -5.41 -12.04 -11.87
CA ARG A 332 -5.56 -13.41 -11.35
C ARG A 332 -5.04 -14.48 -12.30
N ILE A 333 -5.29 -14.35 -13.60
CA ILE A 333 -4.80 -15.29 -14.63
C ILE A 333 -3.26 -15.24 -14.73
N TRP A 334 -2.66 -14.04 -14.65
CA TRP A 334 -1.21 -13.88 -14.65
C TRP A 334 -0.54 -14.46 -13.39
N HIS A 335 -1.13 -14.27 -12.21
CA HIS A 335 -0.58 -14.82 -10.96
C HIS A 335 -0.81 -16.33 -10.77
N HIS A 336 -1.87 -16.92 -11.35
CA HIS A 336 -2.04 -18.39 -11.37
C HIS A 336 -1.24 -19.07 -12.50
N GLY A 337 -0.86 -18.33 -13.55
CA GLY A 337 -0.05 -18.85 -14.66
C GLY A 337 1.43 -19.03 -14.33
N SER A 338 1.96 -18.40 -13.27
CA SER A 338 3.38 -18.49 -12.87
C SER A 338 3.69 -19.59 -11.85
N MET A 339 2.70 -20.41 -11.49
CA MET A 339 2.83 -21.48 -10.49
C MET A 339 2.86 -22.91 -11.08
N PHE A 340 3.19 -23.05 -12.38
CA PHE A 340 3.36 -24.34 -13.06
C PHE A 340 4.71 -24.46 -13.78
#